data_AF-A0A1Z8SI70-F1
#
_entry.id   AF-A0A1Z8SI70-F1
#
_cell.length_a   1.000
_cell.length_b   1.000
_cell.length_c   1.000
_cell.angle_alpha   90.00
_cell.angle_beta   90.00
_cell.angle_gamma   90.00
#
_symmetry.space_group_name_H-M   'P 1'
#
loop_
_entity.id
_entity.type
_entity.pdbx_description
1 polymer ?
#
loop_
_entity_poly.entity_id
_entity_poly.type
_entity_poly.pdbx_seq_one_letter_code
_entity_poly.pdbx_strand_id
1 'polypeptide(L)'
;MAKKKRGKRQSKGDEALEEALISLDRSRGPLFLENRDDPKRNETRPAHCCERPVNKMRISELEAIDIARAFHEKPHLNGKADEVLERLGQAIHFLRDNRRPQAFDCPLLEDGQCMVHKVAKPIECLAYETVEDKISREGKRSIERRDQLNESLFGSEWDYRVIPFMLIRYLLDEEGAAIGSCGSTLRKSLQRNDRSAQER
;
A
#
# COMPACT_ATOMS: atom_id res chain seq x y z
N MET A 1 -45.87 11.80 1.86
CA MET A 1 -44.88 11.75 0.75
C MET A 1 -43.69 10.92 1.19
N ALA A 2 -43.54 9.70 0.67
CA ALA A 2 -42.44 8.81 1.04
C ALA A 2 -41.18 9.13 0.23
N LYS A 3 -40.11 9.59 0.89
CA LYS A 3 -38.79 9.77 0.26
C LYS A 3 -38.22 8.39 -0.09
N LYS A 4 -38.29 8.03 -1.38
CA LYS A 4 -37.55 6.88 -1.95
C LYS A 4 -36.06 7.09 -1.68
N LYS A 5 -35.46 6.24 -0.82
CA LYS A 5 -34.01 6.07 -0.72
C LYS A 5 -33.50 5.69 -2.11
N ARG A 6 -32.79 6.62 -2.77
CA ARG A 6 -32.04 6.34 -4.00
C ARG A 6 -30.98 5.29 -3.65
N GLY A 7 -31.15 4.07 -4.17
CA GLY A 7 -30.10 3.06 -4.12
C GLY A 7 -28.85 3.59 -4.82
N LYS A 8 -27.72 3.63 -4.11
CA LYS A 8 -26.40 3.88 -4.70
C LYS A 8 -26.11 2.75 -5.68
N ARG A 9 -26.02 3.06 -6.97
CA ARG A 9 -25.40 2.16 -7.96
C ARG A 9 -23.90 2.13 -7.63
N GLN A 10 -23.40 1.00 -7.13
CA GLN A 10 -21.96 0.70 -7.10
C GLN A 10 -21.43 0.77 -8.53
N SER A 11 -20.32 1.48 -8.75
CA SER A 11 -19.71 1.56 -10.07
C SER A 11 -18.85 0.31 -10.30
N LYS A 12 -18.75 -0.17 -11.55
CA LYS A 12 -17.92 -1.35 -11.91
C LYS A 12 -16.46 -1.25 -11.42
N GLY A 13 -15.93 -0.03 -11.31
CA GLY A 13 -14.57 0.21 -10.81
C GLY A 13 -14.43 -0.04 -9.30
N ASP A 14 -15.48 0.22 -8.51
CA ASP A 14 -15.45 -0.02 -7.07
C ASP A 14 -15.44 -1.53 -6.76
N GLU A 15 -16.18 -2.33 -7.55
CA GLU A 15 -16.19 -3.80 -7.42
C GLU A 15 -14.84 -4.40 -7.80
N ALA A 16 -14.22 -3.93 -8.89
CA ALA A 16 -12.90 -4.39 -9.31
C ALA A 16 -11.80 -4.05 -8.29
N LEU A 17 -11.85 -2.87 -7.68
CA LEU A 17 -10.92 -2.49 -6.61
C LEU A 17 -11.07 -3.39 -5.38
N GLU A 18 -12.31 -3.63 -4.94
CA GLU A 18 -12.57 -4.49 -3.78
C GLU A 18 -12.05 -5.91 -4.02
N GLU A 19 -12.32 -6.47 -5.21
CA GLU A 19 -11.82 -7.79 -5.61
C GLU A 19 -10.28 -7.83 -5.63
N ALA A 20 -9.64 -6.78 -6.14
CA ALA A 20 -8.19 -6.67 -6.16
C ALA A 20 -7.58 -6.55 -4.76
N LEU A 21 -8.20 -5.80 -3.84
CA LEU A 21 -7.75 -5.69 -2.44
C LEU A 21 -7.87 -7.04 -1.71
N ILE A 22 -8.98 -7.77 -1.91
CA ILE A 22 -9.14 -9.13 -1.40
C ILE A 22 -8.05 -10.06 -1.97
N SER A 23 -7.75 -9.94 -3.26
CA SER A 23 -6.72 -10.75 -3.93
C SER A 23 -5.30 -10.39 -3.49
N LEU A 24 -5.06 -9.12 -3.18
CA LEU A 24 -3.81 -8.66 -2.59
C LEU A 24 -3.60 -9.27 -1.20
N ASP A 25 -4.63 -9.28 -0.36
CA ASP A 25 -4.58 -9.90 0.97
C ASP A 25 -4.30 -11.41 0.88
N ARG A 26 -4.97 -12.12 -0.05
CA ARG A 26 -4.68 -13.53 -0.35
C ARG A 26 -3.23 -13.76 -0.78
N SER A 27 -2.60 -12.78 -1.42
CA SER A 27 -1.19 -12.86 -1.84
C SER A 27 -0.21 -12.70 -0.67
N ARG A 28 -0.64 -12.13 0.47
CA ARG A 28 0.17 -12.05 1.70
C ARG A 28 0.15 -13.33 2.51
N GLY A 29 -0.97 -14.06 2.50
CA GLY A 29 -1.18 -15.27 3.29
C GLY A 29 -0.01 -16.28 3.26
N PRO A 30 0.48 -16.70 2.08
CA PRO A 30 1.62 -17.61 1.99
C PRO A 30 2.90 -17.10 2.67
N LEU A 31 3.13 -15.79 2.69
CA LEU A 31 4.32 -15.19 3.31
C LEU A 31 4.24 -15.21 4.83
N PHE A 32 3.04 -15.07 5.39
CA PHE A 32 2.84 -15.26 6.83
C PHE A 32 3.06 -16.72 7.23
N LEU A 33 2.63 -17.69 6.40
CA LEU A 33 2.88 -19.11 6.64
C LEU A 33 4.37 -19.45 6.54
N GLU A 34 5.05 -18.98 5.49
CA GLU A 34 6.50 -19.17 5.31
C GLU A 34 7.30 -18.64 6.51
N ASN A 35 6.90 -17.48 7.06
CA ASN A 35 7.54 -16.91 8.25
C ASN A 35 7.20 -17.66 9.54
N ARG A 36 6.08 -18.39 9.62
CA ARG A 36 5.70 -19.17 10.80
C ARG A 36 6.40 -20.52 10.86
N ASP A 37 6.60 -21.16 9.69
CA ASP A 37 7.14 -22.51 9.60
C ASP A 37 8.69 -22.53 9.66
N ASP A 38 9.34 -21.38 9.50
CA ASP A 38 10.79 -21.23 9.68
C ASP A 38 11.10 -20.62 11.07
N PRO A 39 11.61 -21.40 12.04
CA PRO A 39 11.91 -20.90 13.39
C PRO A 39 13.00 -19.82 13.43
N LYS A 40 13.72 -19.57 12.32
CA LYS A 40 14.66 -18.46 12.19
C LYS A 40 14.01 -17.16 11.70
N ARG A 41 12.76 -17.21 11.22
CA ARG A 41 12.01 -16.05 10.72
C ARG A 41 11.04 -15.58 11.79
N ASN A 42 11.18 -14.31 12.20
CA ASN A 42 10.17 -13.69 13.04
C ASN A 42 8.95 -13.31 12.19
N GLU A 43 7.75 -13.56 12.71
CA GLU A 43 6.50 -13.07 12.12
C GLU A 43 6.56 -11.55 11.91
N THR A 44 7.16 -10.84 12.87
CA THR A 44 7.46 -9.41 12.81
C THR A 44 8.91 -9.18 12.40
N ARG A 45 9.10 -8.55 11.25
CA ARG A 45 10.43 -8.06 10.82
C ARG A 45 11.01 -7.14 11.91
N PRO A 46 12.31 -7.27 12.27
CA PRO A 46 12.92 -6.41 13.29
C PRO A 46 12.75 -4.92 12.96
N ALA A 47 12.57 -4.08 13.99
CA ALA A 47 12.38 -2.63 13.84
C ALA A 47 13.48 -1.96 13.00
N HIS A 48 14.74 -2.38 13.15
CA HIS A 48 15.89 -1.82 12.42
C HIS A 48 15.73 -1.88 10.88
N CYS A 49 14.91 -2.79 10.36
CA CYS A 49 14.64 -2.89 8.93
C CYS A 49 13.77 -1.76 8.38
N CYS A 50 13.08 -1.05 9.27
CA CYS A 50 12.26 0.11 8.97
C CYS A 50 13.05 1.42 9.10
N GLU A 51 14.30 1.38 9.57
CA GLU A 51 15.14 2.56 9.79
C GLU A 51 15.97 2.90 8.54
N ARG A 52 16.32 4.18 8.40
CA ARG A 52 16.93 4.79 7.22
C ARG A 52 18.11 4.06 6.58
N PRO A 53 19.12 3.54 7.29
CA PRO A 53 20.24 2.90 6.58
C PRO A 53 19.82 1.63 5.83
N VAL A 54 18.77 0.96 6.29
CA VAL A 54 18.33 -0.35 5.78
C VAL A 54 17.11 -0.22 4.87
N ASN A 55 16.15 0.63 5.25
CA ASN A 55 14.86 0.68 4.60
C ASN A 55 14.92 1.46 3.28
N LYS A 56 14.75 0.72 2.17
CA LYS A 56 14.61 1.25 0.82
C LYS A 56 13.33 0.74 0.15
N MET A 57 12.35 0.34 0.96
CA MET A 57 11.15 -0.34 0.51
C MET A 57 10.28 0.59 -0.33
N ARG A 58 9.67 -0.02 -1.35
CA ARG A 58 8.74 0.65 -2.24
C ARG A 58 7.38 -0.04 -2.12
N ILE A 59 6.33 0.66 -2.55
CA ILE A 59 4.97 0.15 -2.58
C ILE A 59 4.29 0.58 -3.87
N SER A 60 3.33 -0.23 -4.26
CA SER A 60 2.45 0.00 -5.41
C SER A 60 1.28 0.91 -5.02
N GLU A 61 0.56 1.39 -6.03
CA GLU A 61 -0.68 2.15 -5.83
C GLU A 61 -1.72 1.34 -5.05
N LEU A 62 -1.91 0.06 -5.41
CA LEU A 62 -2.85 -0.81 -4.71
C LEU A 62 -2.50 -1.03 -3.23
N GLU A 63 -1.21 -1.21 -2.91
CA GLU A 63 -0.76 -1.33 -1.51
C GLU A 63 -0.95 -0.02 -0.74
N ALA A 64 -0.74 1.13 -1.37
CA ALA A 64 -0.96 2.42 -0.71
C ALA A 64 -2.44 2.69 -0.44
N ILE A 65 -3.33 2.32 -1.38
CA ILE A 65 -4.78 2.34 -1.18
C ILE A 65 -5.17 1.46 0.01
N ASP A 66 -4.65 0.23 0.07
CA ASP A 66 -4.92 -0.73 1.14
C ASP A 66 -4.48 -0.20 2.51
N ILE A 67 -3.29 0.41 2.58
CA ILE A 67 -2.79 1.06 3.80
C ILE A 67 -3.70 2.24 4.20
N ALA A 68 -4.02 3.13 3.27
CA ALA A 68 -4.89 4.28 3.56
C ALA A 68 -6.27 3.85 4.04
N ARG A 69 -6.84 2.80 3.43
CA ARG A 69 -8.10 2.19 3.86
C ARG A 69 -7.99 1.60 5.26
N ALA A 70 -6.86 0.96 5.60
CA ALA A 70 -6.65 0.44 6.95
C ALA A 70 -6.68 1.55 8.02
N PHE A 71 -6.08 2.72 7.77
CA PHE A 71 -6.15 3.87 8.69
C PHE A 71 -7.58 4.41 8.89
N HIS A 72 -8.45 4.21 7.91
CA HIS A 72 -9.86 4.62 8.00
C HIS A 72 -10.74 3.58 8.70
N GLU A 73 -10.50 2.29 8.45
CA GLU A 73 -11.42 1.22 8.86
C GLU A 73 -11.02 0.49 10.15
N LYS A 74 -9.73 0.49 10.51
CA LYS A 74 -9.24 -0.35 11.60
C LYS A 74 -9.19 0.42 12.92
N PRO A 75 -9.91 -0.04 13.97
CA PRO A 75 -10.00 0.69 15.24
C PRO A 75 -8.66 1.03 15.91
N HIS A 76 -7.65 0.18 15.76
CA HIS A 76 -6.31 0.38 16.35
C HIS A 76 -5.46 1.43 15.62
N LEU A 77 -5.90 1.89 14.44
CA LEU A 77 -5.24 2.92 13.64
C LEU A 77 -6.00 4.26 13.67
N ASN A 78 -7.20 4.29 14.27
CA ASN A 78 -8.01 5.49 14.39
C ASN A 78 -7.23 6.61 15.10
N GLY A 79 -7.23 7.80 14.50
CA GLY A 79 -6.54 8.98 15.03
C GLY A 79 -5.03 9.01 14.81
N LYS A 80 -4.42 7.97 14.22
CA LYS A 80 -2.97 7.92 13.98
C LYS A 80 -2.54 8.43 12.60
N ALA A 81 -3.50 8.74 11.72
CA ALA A 81 -3.22 9.18 10.36
C ALA A 81 -2.43 10.51 10.33
N ASP A 82 -2.77 11.46 11.21
CA ASP A 82 -2.11 12.77 11.26
C ASP A 82 -0.64 12.65 11.66
N GLU A 83 -0.33 11.81 12.66
CA GLU A 83 1.06 11.54 13.05
C GLU A 83 1.86 10.89 11.92
N VAL A 84 1.23 9.97 11.17
CA VAL A 84 1.86 9.36 9.99
C VAL A 84 2.09 10.40 8.90
N LEU A 85 1.15 11.32 8.67
CA LEU A 85 1.30 12.43 7.72
C LEU A 85 2.46 13.37 8.09
N GLU A 86 2.65 13.67 9.38
CA GLU A 86 3.81 14.44 9.84
C GLU A 86 5.14 13.72 9.53
N ARG A 87 5.23 12.42 9.87
CA ARG A 87 6.41 11.58 9.58
C ARG A 87 6.67 11.49 8.07
N LEU A 88 5.61 11.38 7.27
CA LEU A 88 5.68 11.40 5.80
C LEU A 88 6.25 12.72 5.28
N GLY A 89 5.74 13.85 5.78
CA GLY A 89 6.22 15.19 5.45
C GLY A 89 7.71 15.37 5.72
N GLN A 90 8.17 14.90 6.89
CA GLN A 90 9.59 14.92 7.24
C GLN A 90 10.43 14.05 6.29
N ALA A 91 9.95 12.85 5.95
CA ALA A 91 10.68 11.93 5.08
C ALA A 91 10.83 12.48 3.65
N ILE A 92 9.76 13.03 3.06
CA ILE A 92 9.78 13.50 1.66
C ILE A 92 10.75 14.66 1.43
N HIS A 93 11.06 15.48 2.45
CA HIS A 93 12.04 16.57 2.33
C HIS A 93 13.44 16.09 1.91
N PHE A 94 13.79 14.84 2.19
CA PHE A 94 15.08 14.27 1.87
C PHE A 94 15.05 13.24 0.74
N LEU A 95 13.88 13.06 0.12
CA LEU A 95 13.66 12.07 -0.94
C LEU A 95 13.37 12.78 -2.25
N ARG A 96 13.58 12.07 -3.36
CA ARG A 96 13.23 12.52 -4.71
C ARG A 96 12.07 11.68 -5.24
N ASP A 97 11.03 12.30 -5.81
CA ASP A 97 9.89 11.57 -6.39
C ASP A 97 10.34 10.88 -7.69
N ASN A 98 10.74 9.61 -7.59
CA ASN A 98 11.13 8.76 -8.72
C ASN A 98 11.04 7.27 -8.34
N ARG A 99 11.21 6.39 -9.34
CA ARG A 99 11.09 4.92 -9.20
C ARG A 99 12.23 4.25 -8.40
N ARG A 100 13.32 4.98 -8.10
CA ARG A 100 14.55 4.39 -7.53
C ARG A 100 14.39 4.13 -6.03
N PRO A 101 14.94 3.03 -5.50
CA PRO A 101 15.04 2.80 -4.05
C PRO A 101 15.84 3.93 -3.39
N GLN A 102 15.33 4.45 -2.27
CA GLN A 102 15.95 5.53 -1.50
C GLN A 102 15.78 5.21 -0.02
N ALA A 103 16.77 5.59 0.79
CA ALA A 103 16.82 5.31 2.22
C ALA A 103 15.91 6.27 3.03
N PHE A 104 15.03 5.74 3.89
CA PHE A 104 14.13 6.53 4.74
C PHE A 104 13.73 5.81 6.02
N ASP A 105 13.38 6.56 7.06
CA ASP A 105 12.72 6.00 8.25
C ASP A 105 11.25 5.74 7.94
N CYS A 106 10.78 4.51 8.18
CA CYS A 106 9.44 4.09 7.82
C CYS A 106 8.40 4.88 8.63
N PRO A 107 7.50 5.62 7.97
CA PRO A 107 6.49 6.42 8.69
C PRO A 107 5.45 5.56 9.42
N LEU A 108 5.37 4.27 9.06
CA LEU A 108 4.47 3.28 9.65
C LEU A 108 5.09 2.50 10.81
N LEU A 109 6.30 2.86 11.26
CA LEU A 109 6.94 2.29 12.44
C LEU A 109 6.50 3.07 13.68
N GLU A 110 5.99 2.36 14.67
CA GLU A 110 5.57 2.90 15.97
C GLU A 110 5.90 1.87 17.05
N ASP A 111 6.51 2.30 18.15
CA ASP A 111 6.90 1.43 19.28
C ASP A 111 7.67 0.16 18.86
N GLY A 112 8.53 0.29 17.83
CA GLY A 112 9.32 -0.81 17.28
C GLY A 112 8.52 -1.81 16.44
N GLN A 113 7.26 -1.52 16.12
CA GLN A 113 6.40 -2.40 15.32
C GLN A 113 5.78 -1.65 14.12
N CYS A 114 5.51 -2.40 13.05
CA CYS A 114 4.80 -1.85 11.91
C CYS A 114 3.29 -1.77 12.22
N MET A 115 2.73 -0.57 12.19
CA MET A 115 1.32 -0.30 12.53
C MET A 115 0.34 -1.14 11.69
N VAL A 116 0.67 -1.37 10.42
CA VAL A 116 -0.17 -2.12 9.48
C VAL A 116 0.20 -3.59 9.36
N HIS A 117 1.01 -4.13 10.29
CA HIS A 117 1.64 -5.45 10.17
C HIS A 117 0.67 -6.58 9.78
N LYS A 118 -0.49 -6.64 10.43
CA LYS A 118 -1.50 -7.70 10.24
C LYS A 118 -2.61 -7.35 9.24
N VAL A 119 -2.63 -6.13 8.71
CA VAL A 119 -3.78 -5.61 7.94
C VAL A 119 -3.42 -5.20 6.52
N ALA A 120 -2.29 -4.53 6.31
CA ALA A 120 -1.94 -3.96 5.00
C ALA A 120 -0.43 -3.91 4.77
N LYS A 121 0.35 -4.76 5.45
CA LYS A 121 1.81 -4.74 5.33
C LYS A 121 2.22 -5.00 3.87
N PRO A 122 3.12 -4.18 3.28
CA PRO A 122 3.56 -4.38 1.92
C PRO A 122 4.16 -5.76 1.69
N ILE A 123 3.93 -6.32 0.50
CA ILE A 123 4.39 -7.66 0.15
C ILE A 123 5.91 -7.74 0.18
N GLU A 124 6.62 -6.75 -0.39
CA GLU A 124 8.09 -6.71 -0.31
C GLU A 124 8.61 -6.68 1.13
N CYS A 125 7.90 -6.02 2.05
CA CYS A 125 8.26 -5.99 3.47
C CYS A 125 8.06 -7.34 4.18
N LEU A 126 7.16 -8.19 3.68
CA LEU A 126 6.92 -9.56 4.16
C LEU A 126 7.86 -10.59 3.51
N ALA A 127 8.17 -10.38 2.22
CA ALA A 127 8.89 -11.30 1.36
C ALA A 127 10.42 -11.23 1.48
N TYR A 128 10.95 -10.15 2.05
CA TYR A 128 12.38 -9.90 2.15
C TYR A 128 13.01 -10.62 3.35
N GLU A 129 13.99 -11.47 3.06
CA GLU A 129 14.77 -12.25 4.01
C GLU A 129 16.01 -11.47 4.43
N THR A 130 16.07 -11.03 5.69
CA THR A 130 17.17 -10.21 6.21
C THR A 130 18.50 -10.94 6.30
N VAL A 131 18.48 -12.24 6.62
CA VAL A 131 19.70 -13.05 6.78
C VAL A 131 20.40 -13.27 5.43
N GLU A 132 19.60 -13.44 4.38
CA GLU A 132 20.10 -13.80 3.04
C GLU A 132 20.11 -12.61 2.07
N ASP A 133 19.73 -11.42 2.52
CA ASP A 133 19.61 -10.17 1.74
C ASP A 133 18.90 -10.39 0.40
N LYS A 134 17.78 -11.14 0.42
CA LYS A 134 17.07 -11.54 -0.81
C LYS A 134 15.56 -11.68 -0.62
N ILE A 135 14.84 -11.74 -1.73
CA ILE A 135 13.41 -12.04 -1.76
C ILE A 135 13.21 -13.55 -1.84
N SER A 136 12.35 -14.10 -0.96
CA SER A 136 12.01 -15.52 -0.95
C SER A 136 11.34 -15.98 -2.26
N ARG A 137 11.33 -17.29 -2.53
CA ARG A 137 10.68 -17.82 -3.73
C ARG A 137 9.17 -17.53 -3.74
N GLU A 138 8.52 -17.70 -2.59
CA GLU A 138 7.10 -17.38 -2.44
C GLU A 138 6.88 -15.86 -2.50
N GLY A 139 7.81 -15.10 -1.93
CA GLY A 139 7.90 -13.65 -2.06
C GLY A 139 7.85 -13.14 -3.50
N LYS A 140 8.64 -13.75 -4.39
CA LYS A 140 8.61 -13.41 -5.82
C LYS A 140 7.24 -13.65 -6.45
N ARG A 141 6.58 -14.77 -6.14
CA ARG A 141 5.23 -15.08 -6.65
C ARG A 141 4.18 -14.09 -6.13
N SER A 142 4.26 -13.72 -4.86
CA SER A 142 3.35 -12.72 -4.28
C SER A 142 3.55 -11.34 -4.88
N ILE A 143 4.80 -10.96 -5.19
CA ILE A 143 5.13 -9.72 -5.90
C ILE A 143 4.56 -9.75 -7.33
N GLU A 144 4.78 -10.83 -8.08
CA GLU A 144 4.25 -10.99 -9.45
C GLU A 144 2.71 -10.86 -9.47
N ARG A 145 2.02 -11.49 -8.50
CA ARG A 145 0.55 -11.37 -8.38
C ARG A 145 0.11 -9.93 -8.10
N ARG A 146 0.77 -9.24 -7.18
CA ARG A 146 0.48 -7.82 -6.90
C ARG A 146 0.69 -6.96 -8.14
N ASP A 147 1.75 -7.19 -8.89
CA ASP A 147 2.08 -6.41 -10.08
C ASP A 147 1.00 -6.63 -11.16
N GLN A 148 0.54 -7.87 -11.35
CA GLN A 148 -0.60 -8.20 -12.22
C GLN A 148 -1.91 -7.51 -11.78
N LEU A 149 -2.17 -7.45 -10.47
CA LEU A 149 -3.35 -6.74 -9.95
C LEU A 149 -3.29 -5.23 -10.23
N ASN A 150 -2.11 -4.62 -10.07
CA ASN A 150 -1.92 -3.20 -10.40
C ASN A 150 -2.06 -2.95 -11.90
N GLU A 151 -1.47 -3.81 -12.74
CA GLU A 151 -1.60 -3.69 -14.20
C GLU A 151 -3.05 -3.83 -14.67
N SER A 152 -3.82 -4.75 -14.07
CA SER A 152 -5.25 -4.93 -14.37
C SER A 152 -6.09 -3.69 -13.98
N LEU A 153 -5.79 -3.07 -12.83
CA LEU A 153 -6.55 -1.92 -12.32
C LEU A 153 -6.16 -0.59 -12.95
N PHE A 154 -4.87 -0.37 -13.17
CA PHE A 154 -4.30 0.94 -13.51
C PHE A 154 -3.64 0.95 -14.90
N GLY A 155 -3.64 -0.18 -15.61
CA GLY A 155 -2.98 -0.34 -16.91
C GLY A 155 -1.45 -0.42 -16.79
N SER A 156 -0.77 -0.43 -17.92
CA SER A 156 0.70 -0.60 -18.02
C SER A 156 1.51 0.56 -17.42
N GLU A 157 0.89 1.69 -17.13
CA GLU A 157 1.54 2.88 -16.57
C GLU A 157 1.49 2.93 -15.04
N TRP A 158 1.03 1.85 -14.39
CA TRP A 158 1.03 1.73 -12.93
C TRP A 158 2.43 1.95 -12.35
N ASP A 159 2.47 2.46 -11.12
CA ASP A 159 3.70 3.01 -10.56
C ASP A 159 4.15 2.35 -9.26
N TYR A 160 5.47 2.40 -9.04
CA TYR A 160 6.12 1.84 -7.86
C TYR A 160 7.07 2.89 -7.27
N ARG A 161 6.84 3.29 -6.01
CA ARG A 161 7.54 4.40 -5.34
C ARG A 161 7.90 4.04 -3.91
N VAL A 162 8.89 4.72 -3.35
CA VAL A 162 9.19 4.59 -1.91
C VAL A 162 7.95 4.95 -1.08
N ILE A 163 7.77 4.26 0.05
CA ILE A 163 6.57 4.37 0.90
C ILE A 163 6.14 5.83 1.09
N PRO A 164 7.04 6.79 1.41
CA PRO A 164 6.59 8.14 1.70
C PRO A 164 5.87 8.84 0.55
N PHE A 165 6.42 8.74 -0.67
CA PHE A 165 5.82 9.39 -1.84
C PHE A 165 4.54 8.74 -2.31
N MET A 166 4.44 7.41 -2.21
CA MET A 166 3.20 6.76 -2.62
C MET A 166 2.11 7.04 -1.60
N LEU A 167 2.39 6.81 -0.31
CA LEU A 167 1.38 6.83 0.74
C LEU A 167 0.79 8.23 0.96
N ILE A 168 1.60 9.29 0.88
CA ILE A 168 1.12 10.66 1.08
C ILE A 168 0.03 11.05 0.06
N ARG A 169 0.08 10.51 -1.17
CA ARG A 169 -0.93 10.77 -2.21
C ARG A 169 -2.31 10.24 -1.85
N TYR A 170 -2.36 9.16 -1.05
CA TYR A 170 -3.60 8.48 -0.68
C TYR A 170 -4.12 8.87 0.70
N LEU A 171 -3.23 9.25 1.63
CA LEU A 171 -3.66 9.74 2.96
C LEU A 171 -4.14 11.20 2.92
N LEU A 172 -3.62 12.04 2.02
CA LEU A 172 -4.07 13.42 1.84
C LEU A 172 -5.24 13.58 0.86
N ASP A 173 -5.81 12.49 0.34
CA ASP A 173 -6.92 12.59 -0.59
C ASP A 173 -8.17 13.11 0.15
N GLU A 174 -8.58 14.36 -0.13
CA GLU A 174 -9.75 15.02 0.49
C GLU A 174 -11.06 14.28 0.24
N GLU A 175 -11.12 13.43 -0.78
CA GLU A 175 -12.27 12.58 -1.06
C GLU A 175 -12.28 11.28 -0.22
N GLY A 176 -11.27 11.09 0.64
CA GLY A 176 -11.04 9.94 1.51
C GLY A 176 -10.18 8.84 0.86
N ALA A 177 -9.67 7.91 1.69
CA ALA A 177 -9.20 6.61 1.19
C ALA A 177 -10.29 5.99 0.29
N ALA A 178 -9.95 5.10 -0.63
CA ALA A 178 -10.90 4.47 -1.55
C ALA A 178 -11.96 3.64 -0.79
N ILE A 179 -12.94 4.32 -0.20
CA ILE A 179 -13.98 3.75 0.63
C ILE A 179 -15.16 3.54 -0.30
N GLY A 180 -15.65 2.30 -0.36
CA GLY A 180 -16.80 1.89 -1.16
C GLY A 180 -17.93 2.91 -1.08
N SER A 181 -18.03 3.73 -2.14
CA SER A 181 -19.04 4.77 -2.44
C SER A 181 -18.41 5.95 -3.19
N CYS A 182 -17.13 6.26 -2.99
CA CYS A 182 -16.47 7.38 -3.65
C CYS A 182 -15.13 6.90 -4.20
N GLY A 183 -15.15 6.36 -5.43
CA GLY A 183 -13.95 5.93 -6.17
C GLY A 183 -13.07 7.10 -6.64
N SER A 184 -12.68 7.98 -5.74
CA SER A 184 -11.87 9.19 -5.98
C SER A 184 -10.47 8.87 -6.49
N THR A 185 -9.80 7.92 -5.85
CA THR A 185 -8.42 7.51 -6.17
C THR A 185 -8.31 6.79 -7.52
N LEU A 186 -9.28 5.93 -7.84
CA LEU A 186 -9.39 5.26 -9.14
C LEU A 186 -9.74 6.24 -10.28
N ARG A 187 -10.59 7.25 -10.01
CA ARG A 187 -10.90 8.29 -11.00
C ARG A 187 -9.71 9.18 -11.30
N LYS A 188 -8.88 9.51 -10.30
CA LYS A 188 -7.67 10.32 -10.50
C LYS A 188 -6.58 9.55 -11.24
N SER A 189 -6.38 8.25 -10.99
CA SER A 189 -5.42 7.45 -11.79
C SER A 189 -5.90 7.26 -13.24
N LEU A 190 -7.20 7.01 -13.45
CA LEU A 190 -7.80 7.01 -14.78
C LEU A 190 -7.67 8.38 -15.48
N GLN A 191 -7.92 9.49 -14.78
CA GLN A 191 -7.72 10.84 -15.32
C GLN A 191 -6.25 11.21 -15.57
N ARG A 192 -5.32 10.69 -14.76
CA ARG A 192 -3.87 10.89 -14.95
C ARG A 192 -3.39 10.14 -16.19
N ASN A 193 -3.89 8.92 -16.40
CA ASN A 193 -3.64 8.12 -17.59
C ASN A 193 -4.28 8.76 -18.84
N ASP A 194 -5.52 9.26 -18.76
CA ASP A 194 -6.17 9.97 -19.87
C ASP A 194 -5.43 11.25 -20.27
N ARG A 195 -4.90 12.02 -19.30
CA ARG A 195 -4.06 13.20 -19.59
C ARG A 195 -2.75 12.82 -20.28
N SER A 196 -2.07 11.78 -19.81
CA SER A 196 -0.82 11.31 -20.44
C SER A 196 -1.03 10.71 -21.83
N ALA A 197 -2.25 10.26 -22.17
CA ALA A 197 -2.62 9.77 -23.49
C ALA A 197 -3.01 10.90 -24.47
N GLN A 198 -3.51 12.04 -23.97
CA GLN A 198 -3.83 13.22 -24.79
C GLN A 198 -2.63 14.12 -25.12
N GLU A 199 -1.52 13.96 -24.40
CA GLU A 199 -0.27 14.72 -24.62
C GLU A 199 0.75 13.98 -25.53
N ARG A 200 0.35 12.88 -26.17
CA ARG A 200 1.12 12.17 -27.22
C ARG A 200 0.45 12.32 -28.58
#